data_AF-A0A7S1DNP4-F1
#
_entry.id   AF-A0A7S1DNP4-F1
#
_cell.length_a   1.000
_cell.length_b   1.000
_cell.length_c   1.000
_cell.angle_alpha   90.00
_cell.angle_beta   90.00
_cell.angle_gamma   90.00
#
_symmetry.space_group_name_H-M   'P 1'
#
loop_
_entity.id
_entity.type
_entity.pdbx_description
1 polymer ?
#
loop_
_entity_poly.entity_id
_entity_poly.type
_entity_poly.pdbx_seq_one_letter_code
_entity_poly.pdbx_strand_id
1 'polypeptide(L)'
;AAAAGVEGLSLGGSFGGKTFGSSNFKAQYKGSADSFKYQHELCGTLLEFLRGYCTRENLPLSLAEDLFERLQREILRQKAGNGGKGHLMEQVPLAAQVLWTSAQTLGGSDEEHDREFAFIINYILRCDDGALMPLLAAIVRSINSLNLKNRRQRKDMQIPEHFPPGGLLFRGGGRPE
;
A
#
# COMPACT_ATOMS: atom_id res chain seq x y z
N ALA A 1 -35.33 2.95 32.17
CA ALA A 1 -34.89 1.85 31.29
C ALA A 1 -33.64 2.31 30.55
N ALA A 2 -32.62 1.45 30.51
CA ALA A 2 -31.21 1.80 30.38
C ALA A 2 -30.82 2.39 29.02
N ALA A 3 -29.93 3.38 29.06
CA ALA A 3 -29.12 3.85 27.94
C ALA A 3 -28.05 2.79 27.65
N ALA A 4 -28.15 2.12 26.50
CA ALA A 4 -27.09 1.25 25.99
C ALA A 4 -26.02 2.14 25.33
N GLY A 5 -24.84 2.16 25.95
CA GLY A 5 -23.67 2.89 25.48
C GLY A 5 -23.22 2.42 24.11
N VAL A 6 -23.08 3.37 23.19
CA VAL A 6 -22.37 3.19 21.93
C VAL A 6 -20.90 3.19 22.29
N GLU A 7 -20.28 2.01 22.34
CA GLU A 7 -18.83 1.90 22.33
C GLU A 7 -18.35 2.37 20.96
N GLY A 8 -18.03 3.67 20.89
CA GLY A 8 -17.39 4.27 19.74
C GLY A 8 -16.10 3.53 19.42
N LEU A 9 -15.86 3.35 18.12
CA LEU A 9 -14.66 2.78 17.56
C LEU A 9 -13.44 3.47 18.19
N SER A 10 -12.83 2.78 19.15
CA SER A 10 -11.75 3.32 19.95
C SER A 10 -10.56 3.58 19.05
N LEU A 11 -10.34 4.85 18.73
CA LEU A 11 -9.08 5.36 18.16
C LEU A 11 -7.91 5.26 19.18
N GLY A 12 -8.09 4.52 20.29
CA GLY A 12 -7.09 4.20 21.29
C GLY A 12 -6.25 2.99 20.89
N GLY A 13 -5.53 3.09 19.78
CA GLY A 13 -4.38 2.22 19.55
C GLY A 13 -3.30 2.56 20.57
N SER A 14 -3.30 1.89 21.71
CA SER A 14 -2.17 1.89 22.62
C SER A 14 -0.94 1.41 21.84
N PHE A 15 -0.01 2.32 21.56
CA PHE A 15 1.34 1.95 21.16
C PHE A 15 1.95 1.18 22.33
N GLY A 16 1.70 -0.13 22.41
CA GLY A 16 2.23 -1.01 23.46
C GLY A 16 3.76 -1.10 23.40
N GLY A 17 4.45 0.00 23.70
CA GLY A 17 5.91 0.16 23.59
C GLY A 17 6.49 -0.02 22.18
N LYS A 18 5.66 -0.21 21.15
CA LYS A 18 6.14 -0.46 19.78
C LYS A 18 6.63 0.83 19.14
N THR A 19 7.91 0.86 18.80
CA THR A 19 8.51 1.92 17.99
C THR A 19 8.57 1.45 16.54
N PHE A 20 8.85 2.35 15.60
CA PHE A 20 9.17 1.94 14.22
C PHE A 20 10.32 0.92 14.17
N GLY A 21 11.21 0.92 15.17
CA GLY A 21 12.29 -0.05 15.30
C GLY A 21 11.82 -1.48 15.55
N SER A 22 10.68 -1.65 16.23
CA SER A 22 10.08 -2.94 16.59
C SER A 22 8.78 -3.25 15.83
N SER A 23 8.46 -2.48 14.79
CA SER A 23 7.27 -2.73 13.96
C SER A 23 7.45 -3.94 13.07
N ASN A 24 6.36 -4.68 12.87
CA ASN A 24 6.30 -5.75 11.88
C ASN A 24 6.60 -5.20 10.49
N PHE A 25 6.17 -3.96 10.20
CA PHE A 25 6.42 -3.33 8.90
C PHE A 25 7.91 -3.25 8.57
N LYS A 26 8.76 -2.81 9.51
CA LYS A 26 10.19 -2.66 9.24
C LYS A 26 10.87 -4.01 8.98
N ALA A 27 10.49 -5.04 9.74
CA ALA A 27 11.00 -6.39 9.55
C ALA A 27 10.59 -6.95 8.18
N GLN A 28 9.31 -6.85 7.84
CA GLN A 28 8.78 -7.34 6.57
C GLN A 28 9.32 -6.55 5.38
N TYR A 29 9.37 -5.22 5.45
CA TYR A 29 9.92 -4.38 4.39
C TYR A 29 11.40 -4.65 4.09
N LYS A 30 12.19 -5.02 5.11
CA LYS A 30 13.58 -5.45 4.92
C LYS A 30 13.67 -6.85 4.30
N GLY A 31 12.82 -7.77 4.75
CA GLY A 31 12.85 -9.18 4.36
C GLY A 31 12.12 -9.51 3.05
N SER A 32 11.21 -8.66 2.58
CA SER A 32 10.55 -8.85 1.29
C SER A 32 11.59 -8.88 0.16
N ALA A 33 11.39 -9.73 -0.85
CA ALA A 33 12.19 -9.71 -2.07
C ALA A 33 11.98 -8.38 -2.85
N ASP A 34 12.75 -8.20 -3.93
CA ASP A 34 12.62 -7.06 -4.84
C ASP A 34 11.17 -6.86 -5.34
N SER A 35 10.85 -5.66 -5.83
CA SER A 35 9.50 -5.29 -6.32
C SER A 35 8.89 -6.34 -7.24
N PHE A 36 7.55 -6.45 -7.26
CA PHE A 36 6.84 -7.35 -8.18
C PHE A 36 7.38 -7.26 -9.61
N LYS A 37 7.64 -8.42 -10.21
CA LYS A 37 8.18 -8.53 -11.55
C LYS A 37 7.07 -8.38 -12.58
N TYR A 38 5.88 -8.86 -12.24
CA TYR A 38 4.72 -8.89 -13.13
C TYR A 38 3.50 -8.23 -12.50
N GLN A 39 2.66 -7.60 -13.34
CA GLN A 39 1.44 -6.91 -12.89
C GLN A 39 0.46 -7.84 -12.16
N HIS A 40 0.35 -9.10 -12.57
CA HIS A 40 -0.56 -10.05 -11.94
C HIS A 40 -0.17 -10.39 -10.50
N GLU A 41 1.13 -10.34 -10.15
CA GLU A 41 1.61 -10.54 -8.78
C GLU A 41 1.16 -9.39 -7.87
N LEU A 42 1.26 -8.14 -8.36
CA LEU A 42 0.74 -6.96 -7.67
C LEU A 42 -0.77 -7.06 -7.50
N CYS A 43 -1.51 -7.40 -8.57
CA CYS A 43 -2.96 -7.53 -8.51
C CYS A 43 -3.42 -8.65 -7.55
N GLY A 44 -2.75 -9.81 -7.57
CA GLY A 44 -3.04 -10.90 -6.65
C GLY A 44 -2.81 -10.50 -5.20
N THR A 45 -1.65 -9.90 -4.91
CA THR A 45 -1.31 -9.42 -3.57
C THR A 45 -2.29 -8.34 -3.09
N LEU A 46 -2.70 -7.43 -3.98
CA LEU A 46 -3.67 -6.39 -3.67
C LEU A 46 -5.03 -6.97 -3.27
N LEU A 47 -5.56 -7.94 -4.04
CA LEU A 47 -6.83 -8.56 -3.72
C LEU A 47 -6.77 -9.32 -2.39
N GLU A 48 -5.68 -10.05 -2.14
CA GLU A 48 -5.45 -10.74 -0.88
C GLU A 48 -5.39 -9.78 0.31
N PHE A 49 -4.68 -8.64 0.15
CA PHE A 49 -4.61 -7.59 1.15
C PHE A 49 -5.99 -7.00 1.47
N LEU A 50 -6.79 -6.68 0.45
CA LEU A 50 -8.14 -6.13 0.64
C LEU A 50 -9.08 -7.13 1.31
N ARG A 51 -9.05 -8.41 0.91
CA ARG A 51 -9.84 -9.47 1.57
C ARG A 51 -9.43 -9.65 3.03
N GLY A 52 -8.14 -9.57 3.32
CA GLY A 52 -7.60 -9.62 4.67
C GLY A 52 -8.05 -8.42 5.52
N TYR A 53 -8.08 -7.22 4.95
CA TYR A 53 -8.65 -6.04 5.60
C TYR A 53 -10.14 -6.23 5.91
N CYS A 54 -10.95 -6.67 4.93
CA CYS A 54 -12.37 -6.93 5.16
C CYS A 54 -12.59 -8.01 6.23
N THR A 55 -11.79 -9.07 6.23
CA THR A 55 -11.90 -10.13 7.25
C THR A 55 -11.60 -9.58 8.65
N ARG A 56 -10.58 -8.74 8.78
CA ARG A 56 -10.18 -8.11 10.04
C ARG A 56 -11.27 -7.20 10.60
N GLU A 57 -11.86 -6.37 9.76
CA GLU A 57 -12.90 -5.41 10.13
C GLU A 57 -14.31 -6.03 10.11
N ASN A 58 -14.42 -7.35 9.93
CA ASN A 58 -15.69 -8.09 9.87
C ASN A 58 -16.66 -7.56 8.79
N LEU A 59 -16.11 -7.17 7.64
CA LEU A 59 -16.82 -6.66 6.47
C LEU A 59 -17.02 -7.76 5.41
N PRO A 60 -18.07 -7.66 4.58
CA PRO A 60 -18.27 -8.59 3.46
C PRO A 60 -17.09 -8.61 2.48
N LEU A 61 -16.63 -9.81 2.11
CA LEU A 61 -15.54 -9.98 1.14
C LEU A 61 -15.87 -9.45 -0.26
N SER A 62 -17.16 -9.36 -0.61
CA SER A 62 -17.61 -8.75 -1.86
C SER A 62 -17.17 -7.30 -1.99
N LEU A 63 -17.05 -6.55 -0.88
CA LEU A 63 -16.56 -5.17 -0.90
C LEU A 63 -15.09 -5.09 -1.34
N ALA A 64 -14.26 -6.05 -0.91
CA ALA A 64 -12.87 -6.14 -1.35
C ALA A 64 -12.77 -6.43 -2.85
N GLU A 65 -13.63 -7.31 -3.36
CA GLU A 65 -13.70 -7.68 -4.77
C GLU A 65 -14.16 -6.50 -5.62
N ASP A 66 -15.21 -5.79 -5.20
CA ASP A 66 -15.74 -4.61 -5.86
C ASP A 66 -14.70 -3.48 -5.92
N LEU A 67 -14.05 -3.18 -4.80
CA LEU A 67 -12.97 -2.19 -4.76
C LEU A 67 -11.80 -2.63 -5.66
N PHE A 68 -11.39 -3.89 -5.59
CA PHE A 68 -10.33 -4.42 -6.44
C PHE A 68 -10.65 -4.25 -7.94
N GLU A 69 -11.87 -4.58 -8.37
CA GLU A 69 -12.28 -4.39 -9.75
C GLU A 69 -12.25 -2.92 -10.17
N ARG A 70 -12.71 -2.00 -9.30
CA ARG A 70 -12.67 -0.55 -9.57
C ARG A 70 -11.22 -0.08 -9.74
N LEU A 71 -10.32 -0.49 -8.85
CA LEU A 71 -8.88 -0.18 -8.92
C LEU A 71 -8.23 -0.78 -10.17
N GLN A 72 -8.55 -2.02 -10.51
CA GLN A 72 -8.02 -2.69 -11.71
C GLN A 72 -8.47 -1.98 -12.99
N ARG A 73 -9.75 -1.57 -13.07
CA ARG A 73 -10.26 -0.77 -14.18
C ARG A 73 -9.54 0.57 -14.30
N GLU A 74 -9.23 1.23 -13.19
CA GLU A 74 -8.48 2.49 -13.17
C GLU A 74 -7.05 2.32 -13.72
N ILE A 75 -6.36 1.25 -13.30
CA ILE A 75 -5.03 0.88 -13.80
C ILE A 75 -5.08 0.65 -15.32
N LEU A 76 -6.09 -0.08 -15.81
CA LEU A 76 -6.24 -0.37 -17.24
C LEU A 76 -6.58 0.88 -18.06
N ARG A 77 -7.40 1.80 -17.52
CA ARG A 77 -7.76 3.06 -18.20
C ARG A 77 -6.54 3.96 -18.40
N GLN A 78 -5.69 4.13 -17.37
CA GLN A 78 -4.45 4.89 -17.52
C GLN A 78 -3.49 4.25 -18.51
N LYS A 79 -3.44 2.91 -18.58
CA LYS A 79 -2.63 2.18 -19.57
C LYS A 79 -3.10 2.44 -21.01
N ALA A 80 -4.40 2.48 -21.24
CA ALA A 80 -4.98 2.78 -22.56
C ALA A 80 -4.70 4.23 -22.99
N GLY A 81 -4.76 5.18 -22.06
CA GLY A 81 -4.45 6.60 -22.32
C GLY A 81 -3.00 6.87 -22.73
N ASN A 82 -2.05 6.07 -22.24
CA ASN A 82 -0.62 6.18 -22.56
C ASN A 82 -0.20 5.39 -23.83
N GLY A 83 -1.16 5.03 -24.69
CA GLY A 83 -0.88 4.44 -26.01
C GLY A 83 -0.40 2.99 -26.00
N GLY A 84 -0.58 2.25 -24.91
CA GLY A 84 -0.39 0.79 -24.84
C GLY A 84 1.05 0.26 -25.06
N LYS A 85 2.04 1.13 -25.27
CA LYS A 85 3.42 0.77 -25.68
C LYS A 85 4.40 0.57 -24.51
N GLY A 86 3.91 0.24 -23.31
CA GLY A 86 4.77 0.03 -22.13
C GLY A 86 5.24 -1.41 -21.97
N HIS A 87 6.53 -1.61 -21.71
CA HIS A 87 7.11 -2.93 -21.42
C HIS A 87 6.49 -3.51 -20.13
N LEU A 88 6.43 -4.85 -19.97
CA LEU A 88 5.69 -5.47 -18.83
C LEU A 88 6.17 -4.98 -17.45
N MET A 89 7.46 -4.60 -17.33
CA MET A 89 8.06 -4.05 -16.12
C MET A 89 7.72 -2.58 -15.85
N GLU A 90 7.23 -1.83 -16.83
CA GLU A 90 6.73 -0.46 -16.67
C GLU A 90 5.27 -0.45 -16.18
N GLN A 91 4.60 -1.61 -16.24
CA GLN A 91 3.18 -1.76 -15.86
C GLN A 91 2.99 -1.81 -14.35
N VAL A 92 3.92 -2.44 -13.61
CA VAL A 92 3.89 -2.48 -12.13
C VAL A 92 4.06 -1.07 -11.53
N PRO A 93 5.05 -0.26 -11.98
CA PRO A 93 5.14 1.15 -11.66
C PRO A 93 3.82 1.91 -11.85
N LEU A 94 3.31 1.98 -13.08
CA LEU A 94 2.09 2.73 -13.37
C LEU A 94 0.92 2.27 -12.49
N ALA A 95 0.74 0.96 -12.33
CA ALA A 95 -0.28 0.40 -11.46
C ALA A 95 -0.12 0.85 -10.00
N ALA A 96 1.09 0.78 -9.46
CA ALA A 96 1.37 1.19 -8.08
C ALA A 96 1.13 2.69 -7.84
N GLN A 97 1.45 3.54 -8.83
CA GLN A 97 1.13 4.97 -8.76
C GLN A 97 -0.38 5.21 -8.77
N VAL A 98 -1.11 4.57 -9.68
CA VAL A 98 -2.58 4.65 -9.76
C VAL A 98 -3.21 4.27 -8.42
N LEU A 99 -2.77 3.15 -7.85
CA LEU A 99 -3.26 2.68 -6.56
C LEU A 99 -3.04 3.73 -5.46
N TRP A 100 -1.85 4.33 -5.38
CA TRP A 100 -1.54 5.32 -4.34
C TRP A 100 -2.37 6.61 -4.45
N THR A 101 -2.77 7.00 -5.66
CA THR A 101 -3.55 8.23 -5.91
C THR A 101 -5.04 7.96 -6.13
N SER A 102 -5.49 6.72 -6.03
CA SER A 102 -6.88 6.37 -6.33
C SER A 102 -7.81 6.91 -5.25
N ALA A 103 -8.87 7.60 -5.68
CA ALA A 103 -9.98 8.05 -4.85
C ALA A 103 -11.08 6.99 -4.70
N GLN A 104 -10.83 5.75 -5.16
CA GLN A 104 -11.79 4.66 -4.98
C GLN A 104 -11.88 4.29 -3.51
N THR A 105 -13.10 4.27 -2.99
CA THR A 105 -13.40 3.87 -1.62
C THR A 105 -13.94 2.45 -1.57
N LEU A 106 -13.98 1.84 -0.39
CA LEU A 106 -14.55 0.52 -0.20
C LEU A 106 -16.02 0.47 -0.67
N GLY A 107 -16.79 1.55 -0.48
CA GLY A 107 -18.09 1.82 -1.11
C GLY A 107 -19.19 0.82 -0.77
N GLY A 108 -20.36 1.27 -0.32
CA GLY A 108 -21.44 0.36 0.07
C GLY A 108 -21.23 -0.31 1.43
N SER A 109 -20.23 0.14 2.19
CA SER A 109 -20.16 -0.02 3.65
C SER A 109 -20.91 1.12 4.35
N ASP A 110 -20.99 1.07 5.67
CA ASP A 110 -21.40 2.24 6.47
C ASP A 110 -20.44 3.44 6.27
N GLU A 111 -20.85 4.64 6.71
CA GLU A 111 -20.03 5.86 6.62
C GLU A 111 -18.68 5.72 7.35
N GLU A 112 -18.59 4.80 8.30
CA GLU A 112 -17.40 4.57 9.12
C GLU A 112 -16.31 3.80 8.36
N HIS A 113 -16.72 2.88 7.47
CA HIS A 113 -15.83 2.01 6.70
C HIS A 113 -15.70 2.41 5.21
N ASP A 114 -16.39 3.47 4.76
CA ASP A 114 -16.23 4.01 3.41
C ASP A 114 -14.89 4.76 3.27
N ARG A 115 -13.81 3.98 3.12
CA ARG A 115 -12.43 4.47 3.17
C ARG A 115 -11.72 4.26 1.85
N GLU A 116 -10.92 5.25 1.48
CA GLU A 116 -10.01 5.19 0.34
C GLU A 116 -8.90 4.16 0.56
N PHE A 117 -8.34 3.64 -0.54
CA PHE A 117 -7.24 2.68 -0.47
C PHE A 117 -6.02 3.20 0.33
N ALA A 118 -5.67 4.48 0.17
CA ALA A 118 -4.58 5.10 0.92
C ALA A 118 -4.88 5.17 2.43
N PHE A 119 -6.15 5.35 2.81
CA PHE A 119 -6.55 5.27 4.22
C PHE A 119 -6.36 3.86 4.76
N ILE A 120 -6.80 2.83 4.04
CA ILE A 120 -6.67 1.41 4.43
C ILE A 120 -5.20 1.06 4.67
N ILE A 121 -4.30 1.47 3.77
CA ILE A 121 -2.84 1.30 3.94
C ILE A 121 -2.38 1.94 5.25
N ASN A 122 -2.70 3.21 5.46
CA ASN A 122 -2.23 3.93 6.65
C ASN A 122 -2.83 3.38 7.95
N TYR A 123 -4.06 2.88 7.90
CA TYR A 123 -4.70 2.22 9.02
C TYR A 123 -3.97 0.92 9.38
N ILE A 124 -3.74 0.02 8.43
CA ILE A 124 -3.01 -1.23 8.69
C ILE A 124 -1.56 -0.97 9.14
N LEU A 125 -0.89 0.05 8.58
CA LEU A 125 0.44 0.46 9.06
C LEU A 125 0.43 0.86 10.54
N ARG A 126 -0.64 1.51 11.02
CA ARG A 126 -0.77 1.93 12.42
C ARG A 126 -1.16 0.76 13.32
N CYS A 127 -2.02 -0.14 12.84
CA CYS A 127 -2.40 -1.35 13.58
C CYS A 127 -1.25 -2.35 13.73
N ASP A 128 -0.20 -2.24 12.90
CA ASP A 128 0.97 -3.10 12.88
C ASP A 128 0.60 -4.60 12.80
N ASP A 129 -0.45 -4.92 12.03
CA ASP A 129 -1.03 -6.26 11.93
C ASP A 129 -0.04 -7.23 11.26
N GLY A 130 0.47 -8.20 12.02
CA GLY A 130 1.45 -9.16 11.54
C GLY A 130 0.97 -10.04 10.38
N ALA A 131 -0.33 -10.28 10.24
CA ALA A 131 -0.89 -11.10 9.16
C ALA A 131 -0.94 -10.33 7.83
N LEU A 132 -1.31 -9.05 7.87
CA LEU A 132 -1.42 -8.20 6.67
C LEU A 132 -0.12 -7.52 6.30
N MET A 133 0.83 -7.44 7.23
CA MET A 133 2.08 -6.72 7.04
C MET A 133 2.95 -7.22 5.88
N PRO A 134 3.09 -8.54 5.63
CA PRO A 134 3.87 -9.03 4.50
C PRO A 134 3.32 -8.56 3.15
N LEU A 135 1.99 -8.63 2.99
CA LEU A 135 1.29 -8.17 1.77
C LEU A 135 1.46 -6.66 1.59
N LEU A 136 1.25 -5.91 2.67
CA LEU A 136 1.37 -4.46 2.66
C LEU A 136 2.81 -3.98 2.35
N ALA A 137 3.81 -4.63 2.94
CA ALA A 137 5.21 -4.32 2.70
C ALA A 137 5.58 -4.50 1.21
N ALA A 138 5.10 -5.57 0.57
CA ALA A 138 5.33 -5.82 -0.85
C ALA A 138 4.64 -4.78 -1.76
N ILE A 139 3.40 -4.38 -1.45
CA ILE A 139 2.68 -3.32 -2.16
C ILE A 139 3.43 -1.98 -2.02
N VAL A 140 3.77 -1.56 -0.79
CA VAL A 140 4.46 -0.30 -0.53
C VAL A 140 5.85 -0.27 -1.19
N ARG A 141 6.57 -1.39 -1.21
CA ARG A 141 7.86 -1.46 -1.89
C ARG A 141 7.73 -1.27 -3.39
N SER A 142 6.67 -1.79 -3.99
CA SER A 142 6.38 -1.61 -5.42
C SER A 142 6.05 -0.14 -5.75
N ILE A 143 5.30 0.54 -4.87
CA ILE A 143 5.06 1.99 -4.94
C ILE A 143 6.38 2.78 -4.79
N ASN A 144 7.26 2.38 -3.87
CA ASN A 144 8.51 3.08 -3.62
C ASN A 144 9.57 2.87 -4.71
N SER A 145 9.63 1.68 -5.31
CA SER A 145 10.58 1.33 -6.38
C SER A 145 10.47 2.27 -7.57
N LEU A 146 9.27 2.80 -7.78
CA LEU A 146 8.92 3.82 -8.76
C LEU A 146 9.63 5.17 -8.50
N ASN A 147 9.58 5.63 -7.26
CA ASN A 147 10.24 6.86 -6.82
C ASN A 147 11.76 6.77 -7.00
N LEU A 148 12.32 5.56 -6.99
CA LEU A 148 13.75 5.32 -7.20
C LEU A 148 14.14 5.28 -8.67
N LYS A 149 13.36 4.60 -9.51
CA LYS A 149 13.61 4.51 -10.96
C LYS A 149 13.47 5.87 -11.64
N ASN A 150 12.44 6.65 -11.27
CA ASN A 150 12.22 7.99 -11.84
C ASN A 150 13.24 9.02 -11.38
N ARG A 151 13.86 8.85 -10.20
CA ARG A 151 14.97 9.70 -9.76
C ARG A 151 16.23 9.47 -10.59
N ARG A 152 16.57 8.21 -10.89
CA ARG A 152 17.76 7.86 -11.69
C ARG A 152 17.71 8.34 -13.16
N GLN A 153 16.51 8.59 -13.70
CA GLN A 153 16.34 9.06 -15.08
C GLN A 153 16.39 10.58 -15.24
N ARG A 154 16.33 11.36 -14.15
CA ARG A 154 16.55 12.82 -14.20
C ARG A 154 18.05 13.11 -14.20
N LYS A 155 18.63 13.31 -15.39
CA LYS A 155 20.05 13.70 -15.60
C LYS A 155 20.42 15.05 -14.97
N ASP A 156 19.41 15.79 -14.52
CA ASP A 156 19.42 17.14 -13.97
C ASP A 156 19.45 17.16 -12.43
N MET A 157 19.31 16.02 -11.75
CA MET A 157 19.62 15.91 -10.33
C MET A 157 20.88 15.06 -10.14
N GLN A 158 21.98 15.69 -9.73
CA GLN A 158 23.14 15.00 -9.18
C GLN A 158 22.69 14.22 -7.93
N ILE A 159 22.31 12.96 -8.11
CA ILE A 159 22.03 12.06 -6.99
C ILE A 159 23.39 11.66 -6.41
N PRO A 160 23.66 11.90 -5.12
CA PRO A 160 24.89 11.44 -4.49
C PRO A 160 25.03 9.93 -4.69
N GLU A 161 26.22 9.46 -5.05
CA GLU A 161 26.59 8.05 -5.31
C GLU A 161 26.14 7.04 -4.24
N HIS A 162 25.70 7.50 -3.07
CA HIS A 162 25.36 6.71 -1.90
C HIS A 162 23.87 6.39 -1.82
N PHE A 163 23.27 5.92 -2.92
CA PHE A 163 21.92 5.37 -2.85
C PHE A 163 21.99 3.90 -2.41
N PRO A 164 21.28 3.47 -1.36
CA PRO A 164 21.45 2.13 -0.81
C PRO A 164 20.99 1.04 -1.80
N PRO A 165 21.77 -0.05 -1.98
CA PRO A 165 21.38 -1.17 -2.81
C PRO A 165 20.08 -1.84 -2.28
N GLY A 166 19.20 -2.27 -3.17
CA GLY A 166 17.92 -2.93 -2.82
C GLY A 166 16.75 -1.99 -2.47
N GLY A 167 16.86 -0.69 -2.73
CA GLY A 167 15.75 0.27 -2.59
C GLY A 167 15.25 0.46 -1.14
N LEU A 168 16.11 0.16 -0.17
CA LEU A 168 15.85 0.38 1.25
C LEU A 168 15.83 1.90 1.51
N LEU A 169 14.64 2.44 1.70
CA LEU A 169 14.43 3.84 2.08
C LEU A 169 14.16 3.92 3.58
N PHE A 170 14.96 4.70 4.29
CA PHE A 170 14.64 5.10 5.67
C PHE A 170 13.71 6.32 5.62
N ARG A 171 12.61 6.33 6.38
CA ARG A 171 11.76 7.52 6.51
C ARG A 171 12.50 8.57 7.37
N GLY A 172 12.50 9.81 6.89
CA GLY A 172 13.21 10.94 7.50
C GLY A 172 14.61 11.06 6.92
N GLY A 173 14.95 12.19 6.33
CA GLY A 173 16.21 12.44 5.60
C GLY A 173 17.47 12.46 6.48
N GLY A 174 17.72 11.40 7.23
CA GLY A 174 18.97 11.18 7.95
C GLY A 174 19.98 10.54 7.00
N ARG A 175 21.00 11.30 6.63
CA ARG A 175 22.24 10.73 6.10
C ARG A 175 22.83 9.78 7.14
N PRO A 176 23.51 8.70 6.73
CA PRO A 176 24.34 7.93 7.66
C PRO A 176 25.42 8.85 8.23
N GLU A 177 25.68 8.75 9.54
CA GLU A 177 26.92 9.24 10.14
C GLU A 177 28.11 8.39 9.67
#